data_AF-A0A967EKR0-F1
#
_entry.id   AF-A0A967EKR0-F1
#
_cell.length_a   1.000
_cell.length_b   1.000
_cell.length_c   1.000
_cell.angle_alpha   90.00
_cell.angle_beta   90.00
_cell.angle_gamma   90.00
#
_symmetry.space_group_name_H-M   'P 1'
#
loop_
_entity.id
_entity.type
_entity.pdbx_description
1 polymer ?
#
loop_
_entity_poly.entity_id
_entity_poly.type
_entity_poly.pdbx_seq_one_letter_code
_entity_poly.pdbx_strand_id
1 'polypeptide(L)'
;MKYNDIIKLELTKDDVIAAIAKAKAHDFIDNLRDRHINIQFDSKLRGYIGEIALKNWFLENDIKITTTNYFDEDIGMDVDFEYKGLDLELKTSLIPDTDKTLQNVFNKRDIKLIRRTRKIEDLKSDIHIQIYYDQLTNKKDQWLQEQKIDINSSDLEYLYDALLVKIYLTKTYLVGWINKDTLIERINKLKGYEKSWRFARRRFWVCKLKDCYSPMTLIKYLNE
;
A
#
# COMPACT_ATOMS: atom_id res chain seq x y z
N MET A 1 -13.78 -10.83 -7.68
CA MET A 1 -14.32 -9.57 -7.11
C MET A 1 -14.87 -8.69 -8.25
N LYS A 2 -15.85 -7.82 -7.99
CA LYS A 2 -16.33 -6.78 -8.92
C LYS A 2 -15.72 -5.43 -8.56
N TYR A 3 -15.65 -4.49 -9.52
CA TYR A 3 -15.12 -3.15 -9.25
C TYR A 3 -15.88 -2.40 -8.16
N ASN A 4 -17.20 -2.58 -8.09
CA ASN A 4 -18.05 -1.94 -7.09
C ASN A 4 -17.83 -2.46 -5.66
N ASP A 5 -17.00 -3.50 -5.49
CA ASP A 5 -16.63 -4.01 -4.16
C ASP A 5 -15.48 -3.20 -3.52
N ILE A 6 -14.85 -2.28 -4.26
CA ILE A 6 -13.78 -1.40 -3.76
C ILE A 6 -14.35 -0.44 -2.72
N ILE A 7 -13.63 -0.26 -1.61
CA ILE A 7 -14.04 0.61 -0.50
C ILE A 7 -13.22 1.90 -0.52
N LYS A 8 -13.89 3.05 -0.40
CA LYS A 8 -13.23 4.31 -0.05
C LYS A 8 -12.94 4.28 1.45
N LEU A 9 -11.68 4.48 1.83
CA LEU A 9 -11.29 4.58 3.23
C LEU A 9 -11.46 6.03 3.68
N GLU A 10 -12.13 6.22 4.82
CA GLU A 10 -12.30 7.54 5.42
C GLU A 10 -11.05 7.91 6.23
N LEU A 11 -10.65 9.16 6.10
CA LEU A 11 -9.50 9.76 6.77
C LEU A 11 -9.89 11.16 7.24
N THR A 12 -9.36 11.56 8.38
CA THR A 12 -9.47 12.91 8.92
C THR A 12 -8.21 13.71 8.63
N LYS A 13 -8.27 15.03 8.83
CA LYS A 13 -7.08 15.89 8.76
C LYS A 13 -6.01 15.42 9.76
N ASP A 14 -6.43 15.07 10.97
CA ASP A 14 -5.54 14.65 12.05
C ASP A 14 -4.80 13.35 11.69
N ASP A 15 -5.46 12.42 11.00
CA ASP A 15 -4.83 11.19 10.48
C ASP A 15 -3.67 11.52 9.53
N VAL A 16 -3.88 12.48 8.62
CA VAL A 16 -2.85 12.90 7.66
C VAL A 16 -1.71 13.64 8.37
N ILE A 17 -2.01 14.51 9.33
CA ILE A 17 -1.01 15.20 10.16
C ILE A 17 -0.16 14.18 10.93
N ALA A 18 -0.79 13.15 11.51
CA ALA A 18 -0.09 12.06 12.20
C ALA A 18 0.83 11.29 11.24
N ALA A 19 0.38 11.04 10.00
CA ALA A 19 1.20 10.41 8.98
C ALA A 19 2.42 11.27 8.59
N ILE A 20 2.27 12.61 8.52
CA ILE A 20 3.40 13.54 8.28
C ILE A 20 4.40 13.46 9.44
N ALA A 21 3.92 13.51 10.69
CA ALA A 21 4.78 13.38 11.87
C ALA A 21 5.58 12.07 11.84
N LYS A 22 4.92 10.95 11.54
CA LYS A 22 5.57 9.63 11.41
C LYS A 22 6.57 9.58 10.24
N ALA A 23 6.24 10.22 9.11
CA ALA A 23 7.13 10.36 7.95
C ALA A 23 8.43 11.09 8.28
N LYS A 24 8.36 12.16 9.07
CA LYS A 24 9.53 12.94 9.53
C LYS A 24 10.38 12.21 10.55
N ALA A 25 9.77 11.44 11.45
CA ALA A 25 10.46 10.82 12.58
C ALA A 25 11.37 9.63 12.19
N HIS A 26 11.19 9.08 10.99
CA HIS A 26 11.95 7.91 10.53
C HIS A 26 12.80 8.28 9.32
N ASP A 27 13.89 7.58 9.08
CA ASP A 27 14.72 7.78 7.88
C ASP A 27 14.19 7.04 6.64
N PHE A 28 14.66 7.44 5.45
CA PHE A 28 14.37 6.75 4.19
C PHE A 28 15.19 5.48 4.05
N ILE A 29 14.52 4.33 3.94
CA ILE A 29 15.17 3.06 3.59
C ILE A 29 15.39 3.02 2.07
N ASP A 30 16.53 3.58 1.65
CA ASP A 30 17.38 3.34 0.45
C ASP A 30 16.74 3.42 -0.97
N ASN A 31 15.50 2.98 -1.18
CA ASN A 31 14.97 2.66 -2.51
C ASN A 31 14.52 3.86 -3.36
N LEU A 32 14.57 5.08 -2.83
CA LEU A 32 14.15 6.30 -3.53
C LEU A 32 15.23 7.40 -3.51
N ARG A 33 16.47 7.07 -3.08
CA ARG A 33 17.57 8.03 -2.89
C ARG A 33 17.81 8.94 -4.11
N ASP A 34 17.55 8.43 -5.31
CA ASP A 34 17.76 9.15 -6.57
C ASP A 34 16.59 10.06 -7.01
N ARG A 35 15.47 10.10 -6.26
CA ARG A 35 14.30 10.93 -6.61
C ARG A 35 14.37 12.29 -5.93
N HIS A 36 13.62 13.27 -6.46
CA HIS A 36 13.46 14.57 -5.81
C HIS A 36 12.92 14.41 -4.38
N ILE A 37 13.43 15.20 -3.44
CA ILE A 37 13.16 15.05 -2.00
C ILE A 37 11.67 15.10 -1.66
N ASN A 38 10.90 15.98 -2.31
CA ASN A 38 9.44 16.06 -2.13
C ASN A 38 8.74 14.76 -2.53
N ILE A 39 9.22 14.09 -3.58
CA ILE A 39 8.66 12.80 -4.03
C ILE A 39 9.03 11.69 -3.06
N GLN A 40 10.27 11.68 -2.55
CA GLN A 40 10.67 10.73 -1.53
C GLN A 40 9.73 10.88 -0.32
N PHE A 41 9.60 12.10 0.21
CA PHE A 41 8.72 12.43 1.33
C PHE A 41 7.27 11.97 1.11
N ASP A 42 6.63 12.40 0.01
CA ASP A 42 5.26 12.00 -0.30
C ASP A 42 5.12 10.48 -0.46
N SER A 43 6.10 9.79 -1.03
CA SER A 43 6.05 8.33 -1.16
C SER A 43 6.07 7.61 0.19
N LYS A 44 6.83 8.11 1.16
CA LYS A 44 6.86 7.57 2.52
C LYS A 44 5.58 7.90 3.28
N LEU A 45 5.15 9.16 3.19
CA LEU A 45 3.89 9.63 3.76
C LEU A 45 2.71 8.76 3.32
N ARG A 46 2.61 8.44 2.03
CA ARG A 46 1.61 7.52 1.47
C ARG A 46 1.63 6.11 2.06
N GLY A 47 2.77 5.64 2.56
CA GLY A 47 2.83 4.38 3.32
C GLY A 47 2.03 4.52 4.61
N TYR A 48 2.40 5.50 5.43
CA TYR A 48 1.76 5.76 6.73
C TYR A 48 0.29 6.18 6.64
N ILE A 49 -0.10 6.94 5.62
CA ILE A 49 -1.52 7.24 5.36
C ILE A 49 -2.30 5.95 5.11
N GLY A 50 -1.74 5.02 4.34
CA GLY A 50 -2.39 3.75 4.05
C GLY A 50 -2.50 2.90 5.31
N GLU A 51 -1.47 2.92 6.15
CA GLU A 51 -1.48 2.20 7.42
C GLU A 51 -2.59 2.71 8.35
N ILE A 52 -2.67 4.03 8.53
CA ILE A 52 -3.67 4.68 9.38
C ILE A 52 -5.08 4.44 8.82
N ALA A 53 -5.28 4.62 7.51
CA ALA A 53 -6.57 4.38 6.87
C ALA A 53 -7.07 2.95 7.07
N LEU A 54 -6.18 1.96 6.91
CA LEU A 54 -6.53 0.56 7.11
C LEU A 54 -6.82 0.26 8.58
N LYS A 55 -6.04 0.83 9.51
CA LYS A 55 -6.26 0.68 10.95
C LYS A 55 -7.61 1.26 11.38
N ASN A 56 -7.96 2.44 10.89
CA ASN A 56 -9.26 3.07 11.19
C ASN A 56 -10.40 2.19 10.67
N TRP A 57 -10.29 1.68 9.44
CA TRP A 57 -11.29 0.78 8.87
C TRP A 57 -11.41 -0.54 9.63
N PHE A 58 -10.30 -1.12 10.10
CA PHE A 58 -10.35 -2.30 10.98
C PHE A 58 -11.06 -1.98 12.30
N LEU A 59 -10.76 -0.83 12.92
CA LEU A 59 -11.39 -0.41 14.17
C LEU A 59 -12.91 -0.20 14.00
N GLU A 60 -13.35 0.39 12.89
CA GLU A 60 -14.77 0.53 12.51
C GLU A 60 -15.49 -0.82 12.37
N ASN A 61 -14.74 -1.90 12.17
CA ASN A 61 -15.24 -3.27 12.03
C ASN A 61 -14.85 -4.16 13.23
N ASP A 62 -14.61 -3.56 14.40
CA ASP A 62 -14.29 -4.22 15.66
C ASP A 62 -13.00 -5.07 15.66
N ILE A 63 -12.10 -4.84 14.70
CA ILE A 63 -10.79 -5.48 14.61
C ILE A 63 -9.75 -4.54 15.24
N LYS A 64 -9.23 -4.92 16.41
CA LYS A 64 -8.17 -4.18 17.10
C LYS A 64 -6.82 -4.78 16.76
N ILE A 65 -6.07 -4.10 15.88
CA ILE A 65 -4.69 -4.47 15.61
C ILE A 65 -3.81 -4.18 16.83
N THR A 66 -3.10 -5.20 17.32
CA THR A 66 -2.28 -5.13 18.54
C THR A 66 -0.83 -4.72 18.25
N THR A 67 -0.30 -5.06 17.07
CA THR A 67 1.10 -4.78 16.70
C THR A 67 1.15 -4.15 15.30
N THR A 68 1.91 -3.06 15.15
CA THR A 68 2.14 -2.38 13.86
C THR A 68 3.61 -2.12 13.65
N ASN A 69 4.11 -2.31 12.43
CA ASN A 69 5.48 -1.96 12.01
C ASN A 69 6.57 -2.54 12.92
N TYR A 70 6.58 -3.85 13.09
CA TYR A 70 7.73 -4.53 13.71
C TYR A 70 8.59 -5.17 12.63
N PHE A 71 9.89 -5.15 12.86
CA PHE A 71 10.84 -5.92 12.09
C PHE A 71 10.88 -7.31 12.70
N ASP A 72 10.43 -8.30 11.96
CA ASP A 72 10.63 -9.69 12.37
C ASP A 72 12.05 -10.11 11.95
N GLU A 73 12.91 -10.37 12.94
CA GLU A 73 14.31 -10.73 12.75
C GLU A 73 14.48 -12.10 12.08
N ASP A 74 13.56 -13.03 12.32
CA ASP A 74 13.60 -14.39 11.75
C ASP A 74 13.29 -14.35 10.24
N ILE A 75 12.43 -13.41 9.84
CA ILE A 75 12.05 -13.20 8.45
C ILE A 75 12.63 -11.92 7.82
N GLY A 76 13.51 -11.19 8.50
CA GLY A 76 14.23 -10.03 7.97
C GLY A 76 13.37 -9.05 7.16
N MET A 77 12.16 -8.75 7.64
CA MET A 77 11.19 -7.94 6.90
C MET A 77 10.28 -7.13 7.84
N ASP A 78 9.91 -5.93 7.38
CA ASP A 78 8.89 -5.11 8.02
C ASP A 78 7.50 -5.77 7.80
N VAL A 79 6.85 -6.17 8.90
CA VAL A 79 5.42 -6.55 8.91
C VAL A 79 4.62 -5.29 9.25
N ASP A 80 3.65 -4.95 8.39
CA ASP A 80 2.87 -3.73 8.58
C ASP A 80 1.88 -3.90 9.76
N PHE A 81 1.24 -5.08 9.89
CA PHE A 81 0.31 -5.40 10.97
C PHE A 81 0.35 -6.87 11.37
N GLU A 82 0.17 -7.16 12.66
CA GLU A 82 -0.11 -8.50 13.19
C GLU A 82 -1.52 -8.53 13.78
N TYR A 83 -2.29 -9.57 13.46
CA TYR A 83 -3.59 -9.80 14.08
C TYR A 83 -3.87 -11.29 14.26
N LYS A 84 -4.10 -11.71 15.51
CA LYS A 84 -4.34 -13.12 15.88
C LYS A 84 -3.28 -14.09 15.32
N GLY A 85 -2.02 -13.67 15.32
CA GLY A 85 -0.90 -14.47 14.79
C GLY A 85 -0.85 -14.56 13.26
N LEU A 86 -1.57 -13.70 12.54
CA LEU A 86 -1.47 -13.54 11.09
C LEU A 86 -0.71 -12.26 10.75
N ASP A 87 0.24 -12.39 9.82
CA ASP A 87 1.01 -11.26 9.29
C ASP A 87 0.32 -10.64 8.07
N LEU A 88 0.04 -9.34 8.16
CA LEU A 88 -0.60 -8.58 7.09
C LEU A 88 0.43 -7.63 6.46
N GLU A 89 0.63 -7.77 5.15
CA GLU A 89 1.42 -6.84 4.33
C GLU A 89 0.49 -5.89 3.57
N LEU A 90 0.67 -4.60 3.78
CA LEU A 90 0.02 -3.53 3.03
C LEU A 90 0.95 -3.01 1.93
N LYS A 91 0.35 -2.74 0.78
CA LYS A 91 1.00 -1.98 -0.30
C LYS A 91 0.13 -0.83 -0.71
N THR A 92 0.75 0.32 -0.91
CA THR A 92 0.10 1.53 -1.38
C THR A 92 0.65 1.94 -2.75
N SER A 93 -0.21 2.52 -3.59
CA SER A 93 0.14 2.91 -4.96
C SER A 93 -0.63 4.15 -5.40
N LEU A 94 0.00 4.97 -6.23
CA LEU A 94 -0.71 5.90 -7.11
C LEU A 94 -1.20 5.16 -8.37
N ILE A 95 -2.14 5.76 -9.10
CA ILE A 95 -2.57 5.26 -10.40
C ILE A 95 -1.46 5.53 -11.44
N PRO A 96 -1.00 4.52 -12.19
CA PRO A 96 -0.12 4.76 -13.34
C PRO A 96 -0.83 5.62 -14.38
N ASP A 97 -0.16 6.63 -14.92
CA ASP A 97 -0.74 7.54 -15.92
C ASP A 97 -1.28 6.83 -17.15
N THR A 98 -0.71 5.67 -17.50
CA THR A 98 -1.17 4.80 -18.60
C THR A 98 -2.52 4.15 -18.32
N ASP A 99 -2.90 3.97 -17.05
CA ASP A 99 -4.19 3.43 -16.66
C ASP A 99 -5.26 4.52 -16.54
N LYS A 100 -4.87 5.76 -16.19
CA LYS A 100 -5.74 6.95 -16.05
C LYS A 100 -6.81 6.90 -14.95
N THR A 101 -7.37 5.72 -14.63
CA THR A 101 -8.49 5.56 -13.70
C THR A 101 -8.32 4.33 -12.82
N LEU A 102 -8.96 4.34 -11.65
CA LEU A 102 -8.97 3.22 -10.72
C LEU A 102 -9.63 1.97 -11.33
N GLN A 103 -10.66 2.14 -12.15
CA GLN A 103 -11.29 1.05 -12.92
C GLN A 103 -10.31 0.33 -13.83
N ASN A 104 -9.46 1.08 -14.54
CA ASN A 104 -8.44 0.49 -15.41
C ASN A 104 -7.34 -0.21 -14.59
N VAL A 105 -6.97 0.34 -13.44
CA VAL A 105 -6.07 -0.32 -12.48
C VAL A 105 -6.64 -1.66 -12.06
N PHE A 106 -7.88 -1.69 -11.56
CA PHE A 106 -8.57 -2.91 -11.13
C PHE A 106 -8.59 -3.99 -12.24
N ASN A 107 -8.83 -3.58 -13.48
CA ASN A 107 -8.92 -4.49 -14.62
C ASN A 107 -7.57 -5.05 -15.09
N LYS A 108 -6.45 -4.32 -14.88
CA LYS A 108 -5.16 -4.60 -15.53
C LYS A 108 -4.04 -4.99 -14.57
N ARG A 109 -4.07 -4.50 -13.34
CA ARG A 109 -2.95 -4.54 -12.38
C ARG A 109 -3.07 -5.69 -11.39
N ASP A 110 -1.98 -5.90 -10.70
CA ASP A 110 -1.79 -6.93 -9.69
C ASP A 110 -1.62 -6.29 -8.31
N ILE A 111 -1.94 -7.03 -7.24
CA ILE A 111 -1.41 -6.72 -5.90
C ILE A 111 0.12 -6.81 -5.99
N LYS A 112 0.84 -5.81 -5.45
CA LYS A 112 2.30 -5.74 -5.54
C LYS A 112 2.98 -6.70 -4.57
N LEU A 113 3.28 -7.90 -5.05
CA LEU A 113 3.94 -8.96 -4.26
C LEU A 113 5.39 -9.12 -4.71
N ILE A 114 6.35 -8.58 -3.98
CA ILE A 114 7.76 -8.64 -4.39
C ILE A 114 8.26 -10.08 -4.31
N ARG A 115 8.72 -10.61 -5.44
CA ARG A 115 9.34 -11.93 -5.51
C ARG A 115 10.80 -11.82 -5.05
N ARG A 116 11.01 -11.97 -3.74
CA ARG A 116 12.34 -12.03 -3.11
C ARG A 116 12.99 -13.42 -3.24
N THR A 117 12.16 -14.46 -3.36
CA THR A 117 12.57 -15.87 -3.36
C THR A 117 12.19 -16.57 -4.67
N ARG A 118 12.67 -17.80 -4.85
CA ARG A 118 12.38 -18.59 -6.05
C ARG A 118 10.99 -19.22 -6.01
N LYS A 119 10.53 -19.63 -4.83
CA LYS A 119 9.26 -20.35 -4.60
C LYS A 119 8.24 -19.40 -3.96
N ILE A 120 6.96 -19.58 -4.29
CA ILE A 120 5.88 -18.72 -3.77
C ILE A 120 5.60 -19.03 -2.30
N GLU A 121 5.86 -20.27 -1.89
CA GLU A 121 5.71 -20.79 -0.54
C GLU A 121 6.59 -20.04 0.48
N ASP A 122 7.72 -19.50 0.03
CA ASP A 122 8.64 -18.71 0.86
C ASP A 122 8.17 -17.25 1.05
N LEU A 123 6.99 -16.87 0.54
CA LEU A 123 6.38 -15.58 0.81
C LEU A 123 6.05 -15.48 2.29
N LYS A 124 6.43 -14.38 2.94
CA LYS A 124 6.47 -14.32 4.40
C LYS A 124 5.12 -14.05 5.03
N SER A 125 4.48 -12.95 4.65
CA SER A 125 3.18 -12.55 5.18
C SER A 125 2.06 -13.50 4.75
N ASP A 126 1.05 -13.63 5.61
CA ASP A 126 -0.11 -14.50 5.39
C ASP A 126 -1.19 -13.82 4.57
N ILE A 127 -1.29 -12.49 4.68
CA ILE A 127 -2.31 -11.69 4.03
C ILE A 127 -1.65 -10.52 3.30
N HIS A 128 -2.07 -10.28 2.07
CA HIS A 128 -1.57 -9.15 1.27
C HIS A 128 -2.70 -8.24 0.82
N ILE A 129 -2.53 -6.96 1.07
CA ILE A 129 -3.57 -5.94 0.90
C ILE A 129 -3.05 -4.83 -0.02
N GLN A 130 -3.90 -4.35 -0.92
CA GLN A 130 -3.57 -3.24 -1.80
C GLN A 130 -4.51 -2.06 -1.58
N ILE A 131 -3.92 -0.90 -1.34
CA ILE A 131 -4.57 0.41 -1.39
C ILE A 131 -4.08 1.18 -2.62
N TYR A 132 -5.00 1.89 -3.27
CA TYR A 132 -4.68 2.87 -4.29
C TYR A 132 -5.14 4.26 -3.87
N TYR A 133 -4.32 5.25 -4.22
CA TYR A 133 -4.72 6.64 -4.20
C TYR A 133 -5.09 7.07 -5.62
N ASP A 134 -6.28 7.64 -5.80
CA ASP A 134 -6.77 8.13 -7.09
C ASP A 134 -6.11 9.46 -7.48
N GLN A 135 -4.81 9.37 -7.71
CA GLN A 135 -3.92 10.40 -8.23
C GLN A 135 -2.97 9.75 -9.24
N LEU A 136 -2.64 10.47 -10.31
CA LEU A 136 -1.73 9.96 -11.34
C LEU A 136 -0.27 10.10 -10.91
N THR A 137 0.50 9.04 -11.08
CA THR A 137 1.87 8.89 -10.53
C THR A 137 2.81 9.97 -11.07
N ASN A 138 2.99 10.03 -12.38
CA ASN A 138 3.94 10.94 -13.02
C ASN A 138 3.50 12.39 -12.88
N LYS A 139 2.19 12.68 -12.97
CA LYS A 139 1.69 14.05 -12.73
C LYS A 139 1.94 14.53 -11.30
N LYS A 140 1.68 13.68 -10.30
CA LYS A 140 1.96 14.04 -8.89
C LYS A 140 3.46 14.25 -8.70
N ASP A 141 4.27 13.35 -9.24
CA ASP A 141 5.72 13.44 -9.13
C ASP A 141 6.29 14.69 -9.81
N GLN A 142 5.83 15.03 -11.02
CA GLN A 142 6.21 16.26 -11.72
C GLN A 142 5.80 17.50 -10.92
N TRP A 143 4.55 17.55 -10.44
CA TRP A 143 4.07 18.67 -9.64
C TRP A 143 4.92 18.85 -8.37
N LEU A 144 5.23 17.77 -7.65
CA LEU A 144 6.07 17.79 -6.45
C LEU A 144 7.50 18.27 -6.74
N GLN A 145 8.06 17.98 -7.91
CA GLN A 145 9.39 18.45 -8.32
C GLN A 145 9.44 19.96 -8.54
N GLU A 146 8.33 20.55 -8.98
CA GLU A 146 8.25 21.99 -9.26
C GLU A 146 8.06 22.83 -7.98
N GLN A 147 7.72 22.20 -6.85
CA GLN A 147 7.47 22.91 -5.59
C GLN A 147 8.75 23.18 -4.78
N LYS A 148 8.84 24.39 -4.21
CA LYS A 148 9.84 24.75 -3.20
C LYS A 148 9.27 24.50 -1.80
N ILE A 149 9.45 23.29 -1.28
CA ILE A 149 8.91 22.86 0.01
C ILE A 149 10.08 22.63 0.98
N ASP A 150 10.02 23.24 2.15
CA ASP A 150 10.91 22.87 3.24
C ASP A 150 10.39 21.61 3.94
N ILE A 151 10.78 20.44 3.45
CA ILE A 151 10.41 19.14 4.04
C ILE A 151 10.91 18.98 5.49
N ASN A 152 11.90 19.77 5.91
CA ASN A 152 12.45 19.72 7.26
C ASN A 152 11.68 20.62 8.24
N SER A 153 10.79 21.49 7.77
CA SER A 153 9.94 22.37 8.59
C SER A 153 9.26 21.61 9.74
N SER A 154 9.37 22.12 10.96
CA SER A 154 8.68 21.57 12.14
C SER A 154 7.18 21.85 12.13
N ASP A 155 6.71 22.75 11.26
CA ASP A 155 5.30 23.05 11.08
C ASP A 155 4.62 21.98 10.21
N LEU A 156 3.86 21.10 10.85
CA LEU A 156 3.13 20.01 10.17
C LEU A 156 1.96 20.53 9.33
N GLU A 157 1.36 21.66 9.71
CA GLU A 157 0.27 22.28 8.97
C GLU A 157 0.78 22.88 7.66
N TYR A 158 1.94 23.54 7.71
CA TYR A 158 2.66 23.96 6.51
C TYR A 158 2.89 22.78 5.56
N LEU A 159 3.39 21.65 6.06
CA LEU A 159 3.63 20.46 5.22
C LEU A 159 2.33 19.87 4.66
N TYR A 160 1.26 19.88 5.45
CA TYR A 160 -0.06 19.43 5.04
C TYR A 160 -0.58 20.21 3.82
N ASP A 161 -0.43 21.53 3.84
CA ASP A 161 -0.83 22.41 2.75
C ASP A 161 0.16 22.37 1.57
N ALA A 162 1.46 22.48 1.84
CA ALA A 162 2.51 22.58 0.82
C ALA A 162 2.63 21.33 -0.06
N LEU A 163 2.41 20.13 0.50
CA LEU A 163 2.46 18.87 -0.24
C LEU A 163 1.11 18.51 -0.90
N LEU A 164 0.07 19.32 -0.68
CA LEU A 164 -1.30 19.09 -1.13
C LEU A 164 -1.83 17.71 -0.69
N VAL A 165 -1.58 17.32 0.56
CA VAL A 165 -1.88 15.96 1.05
C VAL A 165 -3.32 15.81 1.53
N LYS A 166 -4.05 16.92 1.67
CA LYS A 166 -5.51 16.94 1.88
C LYS A 166 -6.30 16.12 0.86
N ILE A 167 -5.75 15.90 -0.32
CA ILE A 167 -6.38 15.08 -1.36
C ILE A 167 -6.59 13.62 -0.92
N TYR A 168 -5.75 13.09 -0.03
CA TYR A 168 -5.85 11.72 0.47
C TYR A 168 -7.15 11.47 1.27
N LEU A 169 -7.74 12.52 1.85
CA LEU A 169 -9.04 12.43 2.55
C LEU A 169 -10.17 11.93 1.65
N THR A 170 -10.07 12.17 0.35
CA THR A 170 -11.16 11.87 -0.61
C THR A 170 -10.78 10.85 -1.66
N LYS A 171 -9.49 10.48 -1.73
CA LYS A 171 -8.92 9.71 -2.85
C LYS A 171 -8.22 8.43 -2.41
N THR A 172 -8.54 7.86 -1.26
CA THR A 172 -7.92 6.63 -0.73
C THR A 172 -8.87 5.44 -0.84
N TYR A 173 -8.44 4.38 -1.51
CA TYR A 173 -9.30 3.23 -1.84
C TYR A 173 -8.62 1.90 -1.51
N LEU A 174 -9.29 1.08 -0.70
CA LEU A 174 -8.96 -0.32 -0.47
C LEU A 174 -9.52 -1.17 -1.61
N VAL A 175 -8.62 -1.71 -2.44
CA VAL A 175 -9.02 -2.31 -3.73
C VAL A 175 -9.14 -3.83 -3.69
N GLY A 176 -8.55 -4.51 -2.73
CA GLY A 176 -8.64 -5.96 -2.61
C GLY A 176 -7.51 -6.56 -1.79
N TRP A 177 -7.67 -7.84 -1.48
CA TRP A 177 -6.72 -8.60 -0.68
C TRP A 177 -6.64 -10.07 -1.11
N ILE A 178 -5.61 -10.79 -0.66
CA ILE A 178 -5.47 -12.24 -0.86
C ILE A 178 -4.72 -12.87 0.31
N ASN A 179 -5.09 -14.09 0.72
CA ASN A 179 -4.28 -14.90 1.63
C ASN A 179 -3.22 -15.70 0.86
N LYS A 180 -2.14 -16.05 1.57
CA LYS A 180 -0.98 -16.75 1.05
C LYS A 180 -1.31 -18.12 0.46
N ASP A 181 -2.16 -18.92 1.12
CA ASP A 181 -2.50 -20.26 0.62
C ASP A 181 -3.18 -20.22 -0.74
N THR A 182 -4.18 -19.35 -0.89
CA THR A 182 -4.89 -19.13 -2.16
C THR A 182 -3.92 -18.64 -3.24
N LEU A 183 -2.99 -17.76 -2.87
CA LEU A 183 -1.98 -17.24 -3.78
C LEU A 183 -1.02 -18.35 -4.25
N ILE A 184 -0.54 -19.20 -3.34
CA ILE A 184 0.32 -20.36 -3.63
C ILE A 184 -0.37 -21.27 -4.63
N GLU A 185 -1.61 -21.68 -4.36
CA GLU A 185 -2.38 -22.54 -5.25
C GLU A 185 -2.51 -21.97 -6.66
N ARG A 186 -2.81 -20.66 -6.77
CA ARG A 186 -2.97 -19.98 -8.06
C ARG A 186 -1.65 -19.90 -8.81
N ILE A 187 -0.57 -19.47 -8.15
CA ILE A 187 0.74 -19.36 -8.77
C ILE A 187 1.24 -20.73 -9.22
N ASN A 188 0.96 -21.80 -8.48
CA ASN A 188 1.40 -23.14 -8.84
C ASN A 188 0.67 -23.73 -10.04
N LYS A 189 -0.54 -23.25 -10.35
CA LYS A 189 -1.28 -23.60 -11.58
C LYS A 189 -0.76 -22.90 -12.84
N LEU A 190 -0.03 -21.78 -12.69
CA LEU A 190 0.53 -21.02 -13.81
C LEU A 190 1.83 -21.65 -14.35
N LYS A 191 2.11 -21.48 -15.64
CA LYS A 191 3.34 -22.02 -16.25
C LYS A 191 4.48 -21.01 -16.15
N GLY A 192 5.66 -21.48 -15.74
CA GLY A 192 6.97 -20.77 -15.81
C GLY A 192 6.95 -19.23 -15.85
N TYR A 193 6.86 -18.66 -17.05
CA TYR A 193 6.93 -17.22 -17.30
C TYR A 193 5.69 -16.43 -16.81
N GLU A 194 4.54 -17.09 -16.70
CA GLU A 194 3.26 -16.50 -16.27
C GLU A 194 3.21 -16.27 -14.76
N LYS A 195 4.11 -16.90 -13.99
CA LYS A 195 4.12 -16.79 -12.52
C LYS A 195 4.54 -15.40 -12.04
N SER A 196 5.25 -14.62 -12.86
CA SER A 196 5.83 -13.35 -12.42
C SER A 196 5.98 -12.32 -13.52
N TRP A 197 5.94 -11.04 -13.14
CA TRP A 197 6.23 -9.90 -14.01
C TRP A 197 7.38 -9.07 -13.43
N ARG A 198 7.93 -8.15 -14.23
CA ARG A 198 9.05 -7.28 -13.81
C ARG A 198 8.68 -5.82 -13.97
N PHE A 199 9.20 -5.00 -13.06
CA PHE A 199 9.16 -3.55 -13.16
C PHE A 199 10.40 -2.96 -12.50
N ALA A 200 11.07 -2.05 -13.22
CA ALA A 200 12.41 -1.59 -12.88
C ALA A 200 13.34 -2.79 -12.57
N ARG A 201 14.05 -2.76 -11.43
CA ARG A 201 14.96 -3.82 -10.99
C ARG A 201 14.28 -4.93 -10.18
N ARG A 202 12.95 -4.87 -10.00
CA ARG A 202 12.20 -5.79 -9.15
C ARG A 202 11.36 -6.77 -9.97
N ARG A 203 11.19 -7.97 -9.41
CA ARG A 203 10.28 -9.00 -9.93
C ARG A 203 9.14 -9.17 -8.94
N PHE A 204 7.95 -9.44 -9.46
CA PHE A 204 6.73 -9.56 -8.67
C PHE A 204 6.01 -10.85 -9.03
N TRP A 205 5.35 -11.46 -8.06
CA TRP A 205 4.39 -12.54 -8.32
C TRP A 205 3.14 -11.99 -9.02
N VAL A 206 2.55 -12.77 -9.93
CA VAL A 206 1.27 -12.40 -10.57
C VAL A 206 0.13 -12.59 -9.56
N CYS A 207 -0.70 -11.57 -9.40
CA CYS A 207 -1.85 -11.60 -8.51
C CYS A 207 -2.86 -10.54 -8.95
N LYS A 208 -3.61 -10.84 -10.01
CA LYS A 208 -4.52 -9.88 -10.64
C LYS A 208 -5.58 -9.40 -9.65
N LEU A 209 -5.77 -8.08 -9.57
CA LEU A 209 -6.73 -7.48 -8.63
C LEU A 209 -8.14 -8.04 -8.82
N LYS A 210 -8.62 -8.18 -10.06
CA LYS A 210 -9.94 -8.75 -10.37
C LYS A 210 -10.17 -10.17 -9.79
N ASP A 211 -9.09 -10.94 -9.64
CA ASP A 211 -9.13 -12.32 -9.14
C ASP A 211 -8.98 -12.37 -7.62
N CYS A 212 -8.64 -11.25 -6.96
CA CYS A 212 -8.51 -11.15 -5.52
C CYS A 212 -9.88 -11.14 -4.81
N TYR A 213 -9.83 -11.22 -3.48
CA TYR A 213 -11.01 -11.14 -2.64
C TYR A 213 -11.44 -9.68 -2.43
N SER A 214 -12.74 -9.48 -2.23
CA SER A 214 -13.27 -8.16 -1.93
C SER A 214 -12.86 -7.71 -0.53
N PRO A 215 -12.64 -6.40 -0.32
CA PRO A 215 -12.31 -5.84 0.98
C PRO A 215 -13.19 -6.36 2.12
N MET A 216 -14.51 -6.38 1.96
CA MET A 216 -15.43 -6.85 3.02
C MET A 216 -15.22 -8.31 3.45
N THR A 217 -14.73 -9.19 2.58
CA THR A 217 -14.45 -10.57 3.00
C THR A 217 -13.20 -10.69 3.86
N LEU A 218 -12.34 -9.66 3.91
CA LEU A 218 -11.21 -9.63 4.84
C LEU A 218 -11.68 -9.56 6.27
N ILE A 219 -12.67 -8.70 6.56
CA ILE A 219 -13.27 -8.58 7.90
C ILE A 219 -13.82 -9.93 8.35
N LYS A 220 -14.54 -10.61 7.45
CA LYS A 220 -15.05 -11.96 7.72
C LYS A 220 -13.91 -12.95 8.01
N TYR A 221 -12.90 -12.98 7.15
CA TYR A 221 -11.76 -13.89 7.27
C TYR A 221 -10.97 -13.70 8.57
N LEU A 222 -10.80 -12.46 9.05
CA LEU A 222 -10.09 -12.17 10.30
C LEU A 222 -10.91 -12.51 11.55
N ASN A 223 -12.23 -12.65 11.43
CA ASN A 223 -13.12 -12.96 12.54
C ASN A 223 -13.44 -14.45 12.69
N GLU A 224 -13.20 -15.24 11.65
CA GLU A 224 -13.18 -16.71 11.70
C GLU A 224 -11.93 -17.22 12.46
#